data_AF-A0A1F5H4J6-F1
#
_entry.id   AF-A0A1F5H4J6-F1
#
_cell.length_a   1.000
_cell.length_b   1.000
_cell.length_c   1.000
_cell.angle_alpha   90.00
_cell.angle_beta   90.00
_cell.angle_gamma   90.00
#
_symmetry.space_group_name_H-M   'P 1'
#
loop_
_entity.id
_entity.type
_entity.pdbx_description
1 polymer ?
#
loop_
_entity_poly.entity_id
_entity_poly.type
_entity_poly.pdbx_seq_one_letter_code
_entity_poly.pdbx_strand_id
1 'polypeptide(L)'
;MDYSSFQSAMIRLSAKDKLSAVKEVLERGRTLAQVSRGLGCTRQTLATWIRRYRACRSVNSLKGRYLRGAKHPKSLGAKLEKRVLEIIVCAPSFSVHEIGRELLRQGYKVSTFGIWRILTAHNLQVRELREKFSLSHPARTVFAHKLTPAYRVRIIEEYLKEGGPVAAICRNWQISRPTFYKWLRRYKSATTADNKPGLGKLQTGFEEDQVIKNVVKALARRYKRGYEHHRSIGAQTREIILDIVRANPALSVHKIYAVVPKAAGRPIATHVAIQNLLFREGLNTRTRREQFAEGYLTQPAVKVAPQYVPEIPVYRLRHLIAHFATVPKILVTKPIQGLLFLTAGSLPLAIFAFLVRLLVTAPSGTSPIGLFFSSIALFFGLFFFIYSSKYYISILMVLKLASSGASGPTPNAPIKPINADLADSAQSVLNQPKSAKGVI
;
A
#
# COMPACT_ATOMS: atom_id res chain seq x y z
N MET A 1 -6.43 40.24 34.39
CA MET A 1 -6.61 38.79 34.63
C MET A 1 -6.04 38.07 33.42
N ASP A 2 -4.88 37.44 33.58
CA ASP A 2 -4.04 37.03 32.47
C ASP A 2 -4.33 35.59 32.04
N TYR A 3 -5.01 35.44 30.90
CA TYR A 3 -5.40 34.15 30.30
C TYR A 3 -4.18 33.30 29.87
N SER A 4 -2.99 33.90 29.87
CA SER A 4 -1.70 33.27 29.53
C SER A 4 -1.23 32.22 30.55
N SER A 5 -1.64 32.32 31.83
CA SER A 5 -1.18 31.39 32.89
C SER A 5 -1.82 29.99 32.86
N PHE A 6 -2.95 29.83 32.17
CA PHE A 6 -3.67 28.55 32.08
C PHE A 6 -3.13 27.60 31.01
N GLN A 7 -2.20 28.04 30.15
CA GLN A 7 -1.46 27.17 29.24
C GLN A 7 -0.22 26.54 29.90
N SER A 8 -0.28 26.32 31.21
CA SER A 8 0.64 25.40 31.88
C SER A 8 0.41 24.01 31.26
N ALA A 9 1.45 23.50 30.58
CA ALA A 9 1.49 22.15 30.04
C ALA A 9 0.77 21.18 30.99
N MET A 10 -0.24 20.44 30.52
CA MET A 10 -0.92 19.44 31.36
C MET A 10 0.12 18.44 31.87
N ILE A 11 0.68 18.70 33.06
CA ILE A 11 1.62 17.81 33.73
C ILE A 11 0.86 16.51 33.94
N ARG A 12 1.30 15.46 33.25
CA ARG A 12 0.68 14.14 33.34
C ARG A 12 1.04 13.54 34.69
N LEU A 13 0.21 13.79 35.69
CA LEU A 13 0.37 13.26 37.04
C LEU A 13 0.36 11.73 37.04
N SER A 14 1.38 11.13 37.66
CA SER A 14 1.45 9.68 37.88
C SER A 14 0.32 9.23 38.80
N ALA A 15 -0.03 7.94 38.78
CA ALA A 15 -1.02 7.39 39.71
C ALA A 15 -0.58 7.56 41.19
N LYS A 16 0.73 7.59 41.44
CA LYS A 16 1.31 7.86 42.76
C LYS A 16 1.10 9.33 43.19
N ASP A 17 1.31 10.27 42.28
CA ASP A 17 1.13 11.70 42.55
C ASP A 17 -0.35 12.03 42.80
N LYS A 18 -1.25 11.40 42.03
CA LYS A 18 -2.70 11.49 42.25
C LYS A 18 -3.10 10.93 43.62
N LEU A 19 -2.47 9.86 44.08
CA LEU A 19 -2.72 9.31 45.40
C LEU A 19 -2.31 10.29 46.49
N SER A 20 -1.13 10.91 46.35
CA SER A 20 -0.65 11.94 47.27
C SER A 20 -1.67 13.08 47.37
N ALA A 21 -2.12 13.60 46.23
CA ALA A 21 -3.13 14.66 46.16
C ALA A 21 -4.46 14.30 46.84
N VAL A 22 -4.93 13.06 46.65
CA VAL A 22 -6.16 12.56 47.29
C VAL A 22 -5.99 12.44 48.81
N LYS A 23 -4.82 11.98 49.29
CA LYS A 23 -4.52 11.91 50.71
C LYS A 23 -4.40 13.27 51.37
N GLU A 24 -3.84 14.27 50.68
CA GLU A 24 -3.79 15.64 51.22
C GLU A 24 -5.17 16.24 51.50
N VAL A 25 -6.18 15.88 50.70
CA VAL A 25 -7.56 16.35 50.91
C VAL A 25 -8.29 15.51 51.97
N LEU A 26 -8.09 14.18 51.97
CA LEU A 26 -8.83 13.26 52.85
C LEU A 26 -8.25 13.12 54.25
N GLU A 27 -6.92 13.15 54.38
CA GLU A 27 -6.21 12.89 55.64
C GLU A 27 -5.69 14.19 56.26
N ARG A 28 -5.24 15.16 55.44
CA ARG A 28 -4.63 16.42 55.93
C ARG A 28 -5.58 17.63 55.92
N GLY A 29 -6.86 17.43 55.58
CA GLY A 29 -7.90 18.47 55.66
C GLY A 29 -7.72 19.67 54.72
N ARG A 30 -6.85 19.61 53.71
CA ARG A 30 -6.66 20.73 52.76
C ARG A 30 -7.89 20.90 51.85
N THR A 31 -8.21 22.15 51.53
CA THR A 31 -9.34 22.44 50.63
C THR A 31 -9.06 21.97 49.21
N LEU A 32 -10.10 21.50 48.51
CA LEU A 32 -10.02 21.07 47.11
C LEU A 32 -9.41 22.15 46.21
N ALA A 33 -9.72 23.42 46.48
CA ALA A 33 -9.25 24.56 45.69
C ALA A 33 -7.74 24.83 45.86
N GLN A 34 -7.17 24.53 47.02
CA GLN A 34 -5.75 24.73 47.31
C GLN A 34 -4.92 23.63 46.65
N VAL A 35 -5.32 22.37 46.84
CA VAL A 35 -4.64 21.20 46.25
C VAL A 35 -4.76 21.21 44.73
N SER A 36 -5.91 21.62 44.18
CA SER A 36 -6.10 21.67 42.73
C SER A 36 -5.22 22.74 42.07
N ARG A 37 -5.06 23.92 42.71
CA ARG A 37 -4.19 25.01 42.24
C ARG A 37 -2.71 24.62 42.29
N GLY A 38 -2.25 23.99 43.38
CA GLY A 38 -0.86 23.54 43.50
C GLY A 38 -0.45 22.48 42.49
N LEU A 39 -1.39 21.69 41.98
CA LEU A 39 -1.15 20.62 41.00
C LEU A 39 -1.48 21.02 39.55
N GLY A 40 -1.96 22.26 39.31
CA GLY A 40 -2.39 22.69 37.98
C GLY A 40 -3.57 21.88 37.42
N CYS A 41 -4.50 21.44 38.27
CA CYS A 41 -5.65 20.63 37.87
C CYS A 41 -6.99 21.26 38.26
N THR A 42 -8.06 20.92 37.55
CA THR A 42 -9.41 21.41 37.86
C THR A 42 -9.96 20.73 39.11
N ARG A 43 -10.72 21.44 39.95
CA ARG A 43 -11.37 20.90 41.16
C ARG A 43 -12.21 19.65 40.86
N GLN A 44 -12.89 19.62 39.71
CA GLN A 44 -13.69 18.48 39.25
C GLN A 44 -12.85 17.22 39.00
N THR A 45 -11.63 17.38 38.48
CA THR A 45 -10.68 16.29 38.22
C THR A 45 -10.24 15.66 39.54
N LEU A 46 -9.88 16.50 40.53
CA LEU A 46 -9.51 16.04 41.88
C LEU A 46 -10.69 15.37 42.60
N ALA A 47 -11.90 15.95 42.52
CA ALA A 47 -13.11 15.34 43.06
C ALA A 47 -13.41 13.95 42.45
N THR A 48 -13.16 13.80 41.14
CA THR A 48 -13.29 12.52 40.44
C THR A 48 -12.27 11.48 40.95
N TRP A 49 -11.04 11.88 41.27
CA TRP A 49 -10.04 10.98 41.86
C TRP A 49 -10.44 10.56 43.27
N ILE A 50 -10.91 11.49 44.10
CA ILE A 50 -11.39 11.20 45.46
C ILE A 50 -12.55 10.19 45.41
N ARG A 51 -13.53 10.40 44.52
CA ARG A 51 -14.65 9.46 44.33
C ARG A 51 -14.18 8.07 43.95
N ARG A 52 -13.20 7.96 43.04
CA ARG A 52 -12.63 6.67 42.61
C ARG A 52 -11.84 5.98 43.74
N TYR A 53 -11.09 6.75 44.52
CA TYR A 53 -10.32 6.22 45.64
C TYR A 53 -11.23 5.78 46.81
N ARG A 54 -12.33 6.49 47.07
CA ARG A 54 -13.34 6.07 48.05
C ARG A 54 -14.04 4.77 47.63
N ALA A 55 -14.35 4.60 46.35
CA ALA A 55 -14.94 3.37 45.83
C ALA A 55 -13.97 2.18 45.89
N CYS A 56 -12.70 2.40 45.56
CA CYS A 56 -11.65 1.40 45.64
C CYS A 56 -10.36 2.03 46.19
N ARG A 57 -10.03 1.72 47.46
CA ARG A 57 -8.85 2.20 48.19
C ARG A 57 -7.54 1.57 47.66
N SER A 58 -7.25 1.79 46.38
CA SER A 58 -6.08 1.25 45.69
C SER A 58 -5.51 2.27 44.71
N VAL A 59 -4.18 2.31 44.58
CA VAL A 59 -3.49 3.16 43.58
C VAL A 59 -3.93 2.83 42.16
N ASN A 60 -4.37 1.59 41.91
CA ASN A 60 -4.85 1.16 40.60
C ASN A 60 -6.15 1.88 40.18
N SER A 61 -7.00 2.32 41.12
CA SER A 61 -8.24 3.03 40.80
C SER A 61 -7.99 4.44 40.24
N LEU A 62 -6.80 5.00 40.51
CA LEU A 62 -6.35 6.31 40.05
C LEU A 62 -5.57 6.25 38.71
N LYS A 63 -5.29 5.05 38.19
CA LYS A 63 -4.71 4.86 36.86
C LYS A 63 -5.69 5.33 35.78
N GLY A 64 -5.15 5.80 34.66
CA GLY A 64 -5.97 6.15 33.50
C GLY A 64 -6.68 4.91 32.94
N ARG A 65 -8.00 4.97 32.78
CA ARG A 65 -8.81 3.86 32.24
C ARG A 65 -8.66 3.67 30.73
N TYR A 66 -8.28 4.72 30.02
CA TYR A 66 -8.12 4.68 28.58
C TYR A 66 -6.85 3.91 28.22
N LEU A 67 -7.01 2.74 27.59
CA LEU A 67 -5.90 1.93 27.08
C LEU A 67 -5.17 2.70 25.97
N ARG A 68 -3.83 2.67 25.98
CA ARG A 68 -2.99 3.40 25.03
C ARG A 68 -1.89 2.50 24.48
N GLY A 69 -1.26 2.93 23.39
CA GLY A 69 -0.15 2.21 22.76
C GLY A 69 -0.57 0.84 22.25
N ALA A 70 0.27 -0.18 22.49
CA ALA A 70 0.03 -1.56 22.07
C ALA A 70 -1.22 -2.21 22.71
N LYS A 71 -1.70 -1.66 23.85
CA LYS A 71 -2.92 -2.16 24.52
C LYS A 71 -4.20 -1.51 23.98
N HIS A 72 -4.10 -0.53 23.07
CA HIS A 72 -5.27 0.11 22.49
C HIS A 72 -5.98 -0.85 21.51
N PRO A 73 -7.33 -0.95 21.51
CA PRO A 73 -8.08 -1.90 20.68
C PRO A 73 -7.91 -1.67 19.17
N LYS A 74 -7.61 -0.43 18.74
CA LYS A 74 -7.26 -0.10 17.35
C LYS A 74 -5.74 -0.06 17.09
N SER A 75 -4.92 -0.63 17.98
CA SER A 75 -3.48 -0.73 17.71
C SER A 75 -3.24 -1.76 16.61
N LEU A 76 -2.21 -1.53 15.79
CA LEU A 76 -1.84 -2.46 14.74
C LEU A 76 -1.22 -3.70 15.40
N GLY A 77 -1.71 -4.89 15.03
CA GLY A 77 -1.21 -6.12 15.61
C GLY A 77 0.25 -6.39 15.23
N ALA A 78 1.03 -6.97 16.13
CA ALA A 78 2.44 -7.31 15.91
C ALA A 78 2.67 -8.18 14.67
N LYS A 79 1.70 -9.04 14.31
CA LYS A 79 1.76 -9.86 13.09
C LYS A 79 1.78 -9.00 11.82
N LEU A 80 0.96 -7.95 11.80
CA LEU A 80 0.86 -7.05 10.65
C LEU A 80 2.12 -6.21 10.52
N GLU A 81 2.57 -5.62 11.63
CA GLU A 81 3.80 -4.83 11.69
C GLU A 81 5.00 -5.60 11.11
N LYS A 82 5.18 -6.85 11.55
CA LYS A 82 6.22 -7.72 11.02
C LYS A 82 6.08 -7.97 9.52
N ARG A 83 4.85 -8.13 9.01
CA ARG A 83 4.61 -8.36 7.58
C ARG A 83 4.97 -7.14 6.73
N VAL A 84 4.72 -5.93 7.25
CA VAL A 84 5.19 -4.68 6.62
C VAL A 84 6.71 -4.67 6.52
N LEU A 85 7.41 -4.99 7.62
CA LEU A 85 8.88 -5.03 7.62
C LEU A 85 9.44 -6.07 6.63
N GLU A 86 8.80 -7.24 6.46
CA GLU A 86 9.22 -8.21 5.45
C GLU A 86 9.16 -7.67 4.02
N ILE A 87 8.08 -6.94 3.69
CA ILE A 87 7.91 -6.36 2.36
C ILE A 87 9.02 -5.33 2.11
N ILE A 88 9.38 -4.53 3.12
CA ILE A 88 10.46 -3.55 3.03
C ILE A 88 11.81 -4.22 2.75
N VAL A 89 12.11 -5.33 3.42
CA VAL A 89 13.37 -6.06 3.21
C VAL A 89 13.41 -6.74 1.83
N CYS A 90 12.27 -7.20 1.32
CA CYS A 90 12.19 -7.80 -0.02
C CYS A 90 12.25 -6.76 -1.14
N ALA A 91 11.60 -5.61 -0.94
CA ALA A 91 11.41 -4.56 -1.94
C ALA A 91 11.47 -3.17 -1.27
N PRO A 92 12.67 -2.67 -0.94
CA PRO A 92 12.83 -1.41 -0.20
C PRO A 92 12.39 -0.18 -0.99
N SER A 93 12.36 -0.29 -2.32
CA SER A 93 11.91 0.74 -3.25
C SER A 93 10.40 0.99 -3.22
N PHE A 94 9.61 0.08 -2.63
CA PHE A 94 8.16 0.22 -2.59
C PHE A 94 7.71 1.47 -1.80
N SER A 95 6.74 2.16 -2.37
CA SER A 95 5.97 3.23 -1.76
C SER A 95 4.94 2.68 -0.76
N VAL A 96 4.41 3.55 0.10
CA VAL A 96 3.37 3.19 1.08
C VAL A 96 2.16 2.52 0.42
N HIS A 97 1.80 2.98 -0.79
CA HIS A 97 0.69 2.43 -1.57
C HIS A 97 1.02 1.05 -2.15
N GLU A 98 2.24 0.83 -2.63
CA GLU A 98 2.70 -0.47 -3.13
C GLU A 98 2.77 -1.52 -2.03
N ILE A 99 3.27 -1.13 -0.86
CA ILE A 99 3.23 -1.98 0.34
C ILE A 99 1.78 -2.35 0.68
N GLY A 100 0.85 -1.39 0.61
CA GLY A 100 -0.58 -1.63 0.83
C GLY A 100 -1.20 -2.60 -0.17
N ARG A 101 -0.87 -2.47 -1.47
CA ARG A 101 -1.33 -3.40 -2.51
C ARG A 101 -0.81 -4.82 -2.28
N GLU A 102 0.46 -4.95 -1.91
CA GLU A 102 1.07 -6.26 -1.64
C GLU A 102 0.49 -6.91 -0.38
N LEU A 103 0.20 -6.13 0.66
CA LEU A 103 -0.51 -6.61 1.84
C LEU A 103 -1.93 -7.07 1.51
N LEU A 104 -2.65 -6.32 0.67
CA LEU A 104 -4.00 -6.67 0.24
C LEU A 104 -4.01 -7.97 -0.57
N ARG A 105 -3.03 -8.17 -1.47
CA ARG A 105 -2.83 -9.41 -2.23
C ARG A 105 -2.63 -10.63 -1.32
N GLN A 106 -2.04 -10.40 -0.14
CA GLN A 106 -1.79 -11.43 0.87
C GLN A 106 -2.94 -11.56 1.89
N GLY A 107 -4.05 -10.84 1.70
CA GLY A 107 -5.25 -10.93 2.54
C GLY A 107 -5.29 -9.97 3.75
N TYR A 108 -4.31 -9.07 3.89
CA TYR A 108 -4.30 -8.08 4.98
C TYR A 108 -4.98 -6.78 4.54
N LYS A 109 -6.07 -6.42 5.21
CA LYS A 109 -6.76 -5.13 5.00
C LYS A 109 -6.19 -4.07 5.94
N VAL A 110 -5.43 -3.12 5.39
CA VAL A 110 -4.74 -2.07 6.17
C VAL A 110 -4.86 -0.74 5.45
N SER A 111 -5.11 0.33 6.19
CA SER A 111 -5.08 1.68 5.64
C SER A 111 -3.64 2.12 5.35
N THR A 112 -3.47 2.96 4.33
CA THR A 112 -2.17 3.59 3.99
C THR A 112 -1.58 4.33 5.18
N PHE A 113 -2.41 5.01 5.97
CA PHE A 113 -2.00 5.68 7.20
C PHE A 113 -1.48 4.70 8.26
N GLY A 114 -2.08 3.51 8.37
CA GLY A 114 -1.59 2.46 9.27
C GLY A 114 -0.18 1.99 8.89
N ILE A 115 0.08 1.84 7.59
CA ILE A 115 1.40 1.48 7.07
C ILE A 115 2.40 2.61 7.35
N TRP A 116 2.04 3.86 7.05
CA TRP A 116 2.89 5.02 7.33
C TRP A 116 3.28 5.10 8.81
N ARG A 117 2.33 4.85 9.73
CA ARG A 117 2.60 4.83 11.17
C ARG A 117 3.60 3.74 11.58
N ILE A 118 3.55 2.56 10.95
CA ILE A 118 4.54 1.49 11.16
C ILE A 118 5.91 1.96 10.66
N LEU A 119 5.98 2.55 9.48
CA LEU A 119 7.23 3.07 8.93
C LEU A 119 7.86 4.13 9.83
N THR A 120 7.07 5.09 10.31
CA THR A 120 7.54 6.13 11.22
C THR A 120 8.02 5.56 12.56
N ALA A 121 7.35 4.54 13.10
CA ALA A 121 7.78 3.89 14.34
C ALA A 121 9.15 3.21 14.24
N HIS A 122 9.52 2.73 13.04
CA HIS A 122 10.81 2.08 12.76
C HIS A 122 11.85 2.98 12.09
N ASN A 123 11.55 4.28 11.92
CA ASN A 123 12.38 5.22 11.16
C ASN A 123 12.64 4.79 9.69
N LEU A 124 11.60 4.29 9.01
CA LEU A 124 11.63 3.76 7.64
C LEU A 124 10.78 4.57 6.65
N GLN A 125 10.51 5.84 6.96
CA GLN A 125 9.68 6.72 6.16
C GLN A 125 10.30 7.07 4.80
N VAL A 126 11.62 7.25 4.75
CA VAL A 126 12.37 7.56 3.53
C VAL A 126 12.79 6.27 2.82
N ARG A 127 12.79 6.29 1.49
CA ARG A 127 13.24 5.17 0.66
C ARG A 127 14.67 4.73 1.00
N GLU A 128 15.58 5.68 1.15
CA GLU A 128 16.99 5.41 1.51
C GLU A 128 17.13 4.69 2.85
N LEU A 129 16.28 5.03 3.83
CA LEU A 129 16.28 4.37 5.14
C LEU A 129 15.78 2.92 5.01
N ARG A 130 14.80 2.67 4.14
CA ARG A 130 14.34 1.32 3.81
C ARG A 130 15.41 0.50 3.09
N GLU A 131 16.17 1.11 2.19
CA GLU A 131 17.28 0.46 1.48
C GLU A 131 18.41 0.10 2.45
N LYS A 132 18.85 1.05 3.29
CA LYS A 132 19.83 0.79 4.37
C LYS A 132 19.37 -0.31 5.31
N PHE A 133 18.10 -0.27 5.73
CA PHE A 133 17.48 -1.28 6.57
C PHE A 133 17.46 -2.66 5.91
N SER A 134 17.17 -2.72 4.60
CA SER A 134 17.22 -3.95 3.81
C SER A 134 18.64 -4.52 3.68
N LEU A 135 19.66 -3.66 3.59
CA LEU A 135 21.06 -4.07 3.50
C LEU A 135 21.61 -4.58 4.83
N SER A 136 21.23 -3.94 5.95
CA SER A 136 21.66 -4.32 7.30
C SER A 136 20.93 -5.55 7.84
N HIS A 137 19.73 -5.86 7.33
CA HIS A 137 18.94 -6.98 7.83
C HIS A 137 19.55 -8.35 7.45
N PRO A 138 19.80 -9.23 8.44
CA PRO A 138 20.52 -10.49 8.24
C PRO A 138 19.77 -11.54 7.39
N ALA A 139 18.49 -11.31 7.08
CA ALA A 139 17.70 -12.17 6.22
C ALA A 139 16.79 -11.32 5.34
N ARG A 140 16.62 -11.72 4.06
CA ARG A 140 15.71 -11.06 3.10
C ARG A 140 14.22 -11.07 3.52
N THR A 141 13.90 -11.68 4.66
CA THR A 141 12.59 -11.67 5.33
C THR A 141 12.81 -11.74 6.84
N VAL A 142 12.08 -10.93 7.62
CA VAL A 142 12.06 -10.95 9.10
C VAL A 142 11.72 -12.33 9.67
N PHE A 143 11.12 -13.23 8.87
CA PHE A 143 10.70 -14.57 9.28
C PHE A 143 11.47 -15.72 8.60
N ALA A 144 12.54 -15.47 7.84
CA ALA A 144 13.35 -16.58 7.38
C ALA A 144 14.25 -17.06 8.52
N HIS A 145 13.85 -18.16 9.16
CA HIS A 145 14.79 -19.13 9.76
C HIS A 145 15.76 -19.73 8.72
N LYS A 146 15.85 -19.19 7.50
CA LYS A 146 16.49 -19.78 6.34
C LYS A 146 17.45 -18.78 5.72
N LEU A 147 18.71 -18.87 6.14
CA LEU A 147 19.84 -18.14 5.58
C LEU A 147 19.98 -18.39 4.07
N THR A 148 20.15 -17.32 3.30
CA THR A 148 20.42 -17.39 1.85
C THR A 148 21.81 -17.99 1.60
N PRO A 149 22.07 -18.58 0.43
CA PRO A 149 23.39 -19.17 0.14
C PRO A 149 24.56 -18.19 0.30
N ALA A 150 24.38 -16.93 -0.09
CA ALA A 150 25.40 -15.87 0.10
C ALA A 150 25.69 -15.58 1.58
N TYR A 151 24.67 -15.57 2.44
CA TYR A 151 24.90 -15.41 3.88
C TYR A 151 25.57 -16.62 4.51
N ARG A 152 25.30 -17.83 4.01
CA ARG A 152 26.03 -19.04 4.44
C ARG A 152 27.52 -18.94 4.12
N VAL A 153 27.86 -18.36 2.97
CA VAL A 153 29.26 -18.05 2.60
C VAL A 153 29.85 -17.08 3.62
N ARG A 154 29.17 -15.97 3.90
CA ARG A 154 29.65 -14.96 4.85
C ARG A 154 29.93 -15.53 6.25
N ILE A 155 29.06 -16.40 6.77
CA ILE A 155 29.26 -17.06 8.08
C ILE A 155 30.51 -17.93 8.10
N ILE A 156 30.80 -18.61 6.98
CA ILE A 156 31.99 -19.45 6.85
C ILE A 156 33.23 -18.57 6.71
N GLU A 157 33.16 -17.49 5.94
CA GLU A 157 34.26 -16.53 5.81
C GLU A 157 34.58 -15.82 7.12
N GLU A 158 33.57 -15.46 7.91
CA GLU A 158 33.73 -14.91 9.26
C GLU A 158 34.49 -15.91 10.16
N TYR A 159 34.10 -17.20 10.13
CA TYR A 159 34.84 -18.26 10.82
C TYR A 159 36.30 -18.38 10.35
N LEU A 160 36.55 -18.31 9.05
CA LEU A 160 37.89 -18.44 8.47
C LEU A 160 38.78 -17.22 8.75
N LYS A 161 38.21 -16.01 8.82
CA LYS A 161 38.93 -14.76 9.06
C LYS A 161 39.22 -14.53 10.54
N GLU A 162 38.25 -14.77 11.41
CA GLU A 162 38.34 -14.45 12.85
C GLU A 162 38.90 -15.61 13.69
N GLY A 163 38.89 -16.85 13.16
CA GLY A 163 39.48 -18.01 13.85
C GLY A 163 38.79 -18.44 15.15
N GLY A 164 37.60 -17.91 15.44
CA GLY A 164 36.90 -18.14 16.72
C GLY A 164 36.26 -19.53 16.88
N PRO A 165 35.85 -19.90 18.11
CA PRO A 165 35.18 -21.17 18.36
C PRO A 165 33.85 -21.24 17.62
N VAL A 166 33.62 -22.33 16.88
CA VAL A 166 32.39 -22.59 16.08
C VAL A 166 31.11 -22.39 16.92
N ALA A 167 31.17 -22.68 18.22
CA ALA A 167 30.07 -22.48 19.15
C ALA A 167 29.67 -21.01 19.33
N ALA A 168 30.60 -20.06 19.28
CA ALA A 168 30.30 -18.63 19.34
C ALA A 168 29.59 -18.17 18.07
N ILE A 169 30.12 -18.55 16.90
CA ILE A 169 29.55 -18.22 15.59
C ILE A 169 28.14 -18.81 15.45
N CYS A 170 27.95 -20.07 15.84
CA CYS A 170 26.64 -20.71 15.82
C CYS A 170 25.63 -20.03 16.76
N ARG A 171 26.07 -19.49 17.90
CA ARG A 171 25.21 -18.72 18.83
C ARG A 171 24.84 -17.36 18.24
N ASN A 172 25.82 -16.64 17.71
CA ASN A 172 25.64 -15.32 17.10
C ASN A 172 24.66 -15.37 15.92
N TRP A 173 24.84 -16.37 15.05
CA TRP A 173 24.01 -16.55 13.85
C TRP A 173 22.77 -17.41 14.06
N GLN A 174 22.55 -17.93 15.28
CA GLN A 174 21.43 -18.82 15.64
C GLN A 174 21.31 -20.06 14.74
N ILE A 175 22.43 -20.75 14.49
CA ILE A 175 22.51 -21.96 13.65
C ILE A 175 22.91 -23.15 14.49
N SER A 176 22.38 -24.34 14.18
CA SER A 176 22.85 -25.57 14.80
C SER A 176 24.24 -25.97 14.28
N ARG A 177 25.12 -26.41 15.18
CA ARG A 177 26.49 -26.88 14.83
C ARG A 177 26.51 -27.90 13.66
N PRO A 178 25.60 -28.90 13.59
CA PRO A 178 25.56 -29.84 12.45
C PRO A 178 25.28 -29.16 11.11
N THR A 179 24.44 -28.12 11.10
CA THR A 179 24.13 -27.33 9.91
C THR A 179 25.36 -26.54 9.45
N PHE A 180 26.08 -25.93 10.38
CA PHE A 180 27.33 -25.22 10.10
C PHE A 180 28.37 -26.17 9.50
N TYR A 181 28.67 -27.30 10.14
CA TYR A 181 29.64 -28.26 9.59
C TYR A 181 29.23 -28.82 8.23
N LYS A 182 27.93 -29.03 7.99
CA LYS A 182 27.42 -29.42 6.67
C LYS A 182 27.70 -28.36 5.61
N TRP A 183 27.61 -27.08 5.94
CA TRP A 183 27.95 -25.99 5.02
C TRP A 183 29.45 -25.84 4.84
N LEU A 184 30.24 -25.93 5.92
CA LEU A 184 31.71 -25.88 5.86
C LEU A 184 32.29 -26.97 4.94
N ARG A 185 31.79 -28.20 5.04
CA ARG A 185 32.19 -29.29 4.13
C ARG A 185 31.92 -28.94 2.67
N ARG A 186 30.75 -28.36 2.37
CA ARG A 186 30.36 -27.98 1.00
C ARG A 186 31.18 -26.82 0.47
N TYR A 187 31.50 -25.86 1.34
CA TYR A 187 32.37 -24.74 1.01
C TYR A 187 33.75 -25.25 0.63
N LYS A 188 34.37 -26.08 1.49
CA LYS A 188 35.66 -26.73 1.21
C LYS A 188 35.64 -27.51 -0.11
N SER A 189 34.64 -28.37 -0.32
CA SER A 189 34.52 -29.12 -1.59
C SER A 189 34.34 -28.23 -2.82
N ALA A 190 33.78 -27.03 -2.69
CA ALA A 190 33.60 -26.10 -3.79
C ALA A 190 34.84 -25.23 -4.05
N THR A 191 35.66 -24.98 -3.03
CA THR A 191 36.94 -24.26 -3.14
C THR A 191 38.09 -25.19 -3.53
N THR A 192 38.00 -26.49 -3.23
CA THR A 192 39.02 -27.51 -3.55
C THR A 192 38.79 -28.16 -4.92
N ALA A 193 37.83 -27.68 -5.72
CA ALA A 193 37.54 -28.25 -7.04
C ALA A 193 38.69 -28.05 -8.07
N ASP A 194 39.75 -27.32 -7.71
CA ASP A 194 41.05 -27.44 -8.37
C ASP A 194 41.84 -28.55 -7.66
N ASN A 195 41.78 -29.76 -8.21
CA ASN A 195 42.58 -30.89 -7.76
C ASN A 195 44.08 -30.60 -7.94
N LYS A 196 44.74 -29.99 -6.95
CA LYS A 196 46.17 -30.14 -6.65
C LYS A 196 46.44 -29.76 -5.19
N PRO A 197 46.99 -30.68 -4.36
CA PRO A 197 47.51 -30.32 -3.05
C PRO A 197 48.85 -29.61 -3.27
N GLY A 198 48.84 -28.27 -3.27
CA GLY A 198 50.06 -27.45 -3.33
C GLY A 198 49.94 -26.29 -4.32
N LEU A 199 50.35 -25.09 -3.85
CA LEU A 199 50.31 -23.78 -4.52
C LEU A 199 48.88 -23.24 -4.75
N GLY A 200 48.58 -21.97 -4.54
CA GLY A 200 49.39 -20.75 -4.37
C GLY A 200 48.51 -19.61 -4.88
N LYS A 201 48.34 -18.56 -4.08
CA LYS A 201 47.68 -17.26 -4.36
C LYS A 201 46.85 -17.17 -5.67
N LEU A 202 45.52 -17.03 -5.52
CA LEU A 202 44.62 -16.62 -6.61
C LEU A 202 45.16 -15.36 -7.30
N GLN A 203 45.27 -15.40 -8.63
CA GLN A 203 45.53 -14.23 -9.45
C GLN A 203 44.21 -13.64 -9.96
N THR A 204 43.98 -12.39 -9.54
CA THR A 204 43.18 -11.31 -10.15
C THR A 204 41.88 -11.64 -10.88
N GLY A 205 40.76 -11.37 -10.18
CA GLY A 205 39.61 -10.63 -10.70
C GLY A 205 38.54 -11.43 -11.47
N PHE A 206 38.90 -12.16 -12.52
CA PHE A 206 37.92 -12.84 -13.38
C PHE A 206 37.59 -14.27 -12.90
N GLU A 207 38.56 -14.96 -12.29
CA GLU A 207 38.36 -16.30 -11.71
C GLU A 207 37.64 -16.22 -10.35
N GLU A 208 37.82 -15.13 -9.61
CA GLU A 208 37.17 -14.90 -8.31
C GLU A 208 35.65 -14.93 -8.42
N ASP A 209 35.08 -14.27 -9.43
CA ASP A 209 33.64 -14.24 -9.68
C ASP A 209 33.07 -15.65 -9.96
N GLN A 210 33.82 -16.49 -10.68
CA GLN A 210 33.39 -17.84 -11.01
C GLN A 210 33.48 -18.79 -9.81
N VAL A 211 34.54 -18.66 -8.99
CA VAL A 211 34.68 -19.39 -7.73
C VAL A 211 33.56 -19.00 -6.76
N ILE A 212 33.26 -17.71 -6.62
CA ILE A 212 32.15 -17.22 -5.78
C ILE A 212 30.82 -17.81 -6.26
N LYS A 213 30.54 -17.79 -7.58
CA LYS A 213 29.33 -18.41 -8.15
C LYS A 213 29.25 -19.91 -7.85
N ASN A 214 30.35 -20.64 -7.97
CA ASN A 214 30.43 -22.07 -7.68
C ASN A 214 30.18 -22.38 -6.20
N VAL A 215 30.79 -21.62 -5.30
CA VAL A 215 30.60 -21.75 -3.85
C VAL A 215 29.16 -21.44 -3.45
N VAL A 216 28.59 -20.34 -3.96
CA VAL A 216 27.19 -19.95 -3.72
C VAL A 216 26.23 -21.03 -4.23
N LYS A 217 26.50 -21.61 -5.41
CA LYS A 217 25.73 -22.74 -5.97
C LYS A 217 25.87 -24.00 -5.12
N ALA A 218 27.06 -24.32 -4.62
CA ALA A 218 27.31 -25.49 -3.77
C ALA A 218 26.59 -25.40 -2.41
N LEU A 219 26.52 -24.19 -1.85
CA LEU A 219 25.81 -23.89 -0.60
C LEU A 219 24.30 -23.74 -0.79
N ALA A 220 23.79 -23.77 -2.02
CA ALA A 220 22.36 -23.77 -2.30
C ALA A 220 21.65 -25.04 -1.78
N ARG A 221 20.32 -24.97 -1.74
CA ARG A 221 19.48 -26.12 -1.35
C ARG A 221 19.50 -27.15 -2.47
N ARG A 222 19.94 -28.38 -2.17
CA ARG A 222 19.97 -29.52 -3.10
C ARG A 222 18.72 -30.42 -3.05
N TYR A 223 17.69 -30.01 -2.32
CA TYR A 223 16.46 -30.80 -2.24
C TYR A 223 15.68 -30.61 -3.53
N LYS A 224 15.62 -31.67 -4.33
CA LYS A 224 14.85 -31.71 -5.58
C LYS A 224 13.37 -31.44 -5.29
N ARG A 225 12.71 -30.67 -6.14
CA ARG A 225 11.30 -30.26 -6.00
C ARG A 225 10.55 -30.52 -7.31
N GLY A 226 9.22 -30.47 -7.26
CA GLY A 226 8.41 -30.62 -8.45
C GLY A 226 8.50 -32.03 -9.04
N TYR A 227 8.91 -32.14 -10.30
CA TYR A 227 9.09 -33.39 -11.04
C TYR A 227 10.46 -34.04 -10.83
N GLU A 228 11.40 -33.34 -10.23
CA GLU A 228 12.71 -33.91 -9.90
C GLU A 228 12.70 -34.62 -8.53
N HIS A 229 11.62 -34.45 -7.76
CA HIS A 229 11.50 -35.07 -6.44
C HIS A 229 11.32 -36.58 -6.61
N HIS A 230 12.03 -37.40 -5.84
CA HIS A 230 11.98 -38.87 -5.97
C HIS A 230 10.59 -39.49 -5.76
N ARG A 231 9.67 -38.78 -5.10
CA ARG A 231 8.25 -39.17 -4.96
C ARG A 231 7.30 -38.51 -5.96
N SER A 232 7.81 -37.81 -6.97
CA SER A 232 6.94 -37.28 -8.02
C SER A 232 6.49 -38.39 -8.96
N ILE A 233 5.42 -38.12 -9.68
CA ILE A 233 4.94 -39.00 -10.75
C ILE A 233 6.00 -39.08 -11.84
N GLY A 234 6.28 -40.28 -12.35
CA GLY A 234 7.20 -40.50 -13.47
C GLY A 234 6.65 -39.95 -14.79
N ALA A 235 7.53 -39.70 -15.76
CA ALA A 235 7.14 -39.13 -17.05
C ALA A 235 6.09 -39.99 -17.80
N GLN A 236 6.28 -41.31 -17.84
CA GLN A 236 5.35 -42.23 -18.49
C GLN A 236 3.95 -42.19 -17.85
N THR A 237 3.88 -42.27 -16.51
CA THR A 237 2.60 -42.18 -15.79
C THR A 237 1.92 -40.82 -15.99
N ARG A 238 2.69 -39.73 -16.09
CA ARG A 238 2.17 -38.40 -16.37
C ARG A 238 1.47 -38.38 -17.73
N GLU A 239 2.13 -38.85 -18.78
CA GLU A 239 1.54 -38.86 -20.13
C GLU A 239 0.27 -39.71 -20.18
N ILE A 240 0.26 -40.91 -19.57
CA ILE A 240 -0.95 -41.75 -19.49
C ILE A 240 -2.14 -40.99 -18.86
N ILE A 241 -1.90 -40.25 -17.77
CA ILE A 241 -2.98 -39.47 -17.13
C ILE A 241 -3.42 -38.31 -18.03
N LEU A 242 -2.50 -37.65 -18.72
CA LEU A 242 -2.82 -36.58 -19.67
C LEU A 242 -3.60 -37.12 -20.87
N ASP A 243 -3.28 -38.31 -21.38
CA ASP A 243 -4.03 -38.99 -22.44
C ASP A 243 -5.48 -39.25 -22.01
N ILE A 244 -5.70 -39.73 -20.79
CA ILE A 244 -7.04 -39.93 -20.21
C ILE A 244 -7.81 -38.60 -20.14
N VAL A 245 -7.12 -37.51 -19.77
CA VAL A 245 -7.72 -36.17 -19.71
C VAL A 245 -8.06 -35.65 -21.11
N ARG A 246 -7.22 -35.88 -22.14
CA ARG A 246 -7.51 -35.51 -23.53
C ARG A 246 -8.71 -36.28 -24.07
N ALA A 247 -8.79 -37.57 -23.79
CA ALA A 247 -9.91 -38.41 -24.22
C ALA A 247 -11.22 -38.02 -23.52
N ASN A 248 -11.17 -37.61 -22.25
CA ASN A 248 -12.35 -37.37 -21.43
C ASN A 248 -12.23 -36.10 -20.54
N PRO A 249 -12.29 -34.89 -21.12
CA PRO A 249 -12.05 -33.64 -20.37
C PRO A 249 -13.10 -33.34 -19.29
N ALA A 250 -14.33 -33.85 -19.46
CA ALA A 250 -15.44 -33.65 -18.53
C ALA A 250 -15.27 -34.42 -17.20
N LEU A 251 -14.34 -35.37 -17.10
CA LEU A 251 -14.16 -36.16 -15.88
C LEU A 251 -13.64 -35.32 -14.71
N SER A 252 -14.13 -35.65 -13.52
CA SER A 252 -13.60 -35.14 -12.25
C SER A 252 -12.39 -35.97 -11.82
N VAL A 253 -11.59 -35.44 -10.88
CA VAL A 253 -10.39 -36.13 -10.38
C VAL A 253 -10.69 -37.54 -9.86
N HIS A 254 -11.84 -37.71 -9.18
CA HIS A 254 -12.31 -39.01 -8.69
C HIS A 254 -12.60 -39.99 -9.84
N LYS A 255 -13.26 -39.51 -10.89
CA LYS A 255 -13.57 -40.33 -12.06
C LYS A 255 -12.31 -40.67 -12.85
N ILE A 256 -11.37 -39.73 -12.98
CA ILE A 256 -10.06 -39.98 -13.58
C ILE A 256 -9.34 -41.09 -12.81
N TYR A 257 -9.27 -41.00 -11.48
CA TYR A 257 -8.66 -42.03 -10.63
C TYR A 257 -9.29 -43.42 -10.80
N ALA A 258 -10.61 -43.50 -11.01
CA ALA A 258 -11.29 -44.76 -11.27
C ALA A 258 -10.93 -45.39 -12.63
N VAL A 259 -10.60 -44.56 -13.63
CA VAL A 259 -10.25 -44.96 -15.00
C VAL A 259 -8.75 -45.25 -15.16
N VAL A 260 -7.89 -44.71 -14.29
CA VAL A 260 -6.43 -44.92 -14.36
C VAL A 260 -6.11 -46.43 -14.30
N PRO A 261 -5.22 -46.93 -15.20
CA PRO A 261 -4.86 -48.34 -15.22
C PRO A 261 -4.25 -48.80 -13.89
N LYS A 262 -4.50 -50.06 -13.55
CA LYS A 262 -4.00 -50.71 -12.33
C LYS A 262 -2.88 -51.68 -12.69
N ALA A 263 -1.70 -51.48 -12.10
CA ALA A 263 -0.59 -52.41 -12.18
C ALA A 263 -0.56 -53.26 -10.90
N ALA A 264 -0.56 -54.60 -11.04
CA ALA A 264 -0.58 -55.54 -9.91
C ALA A 264 -1.71 -55.25 -8.88
N GLY A 265 -2.92 -54.95 -9.36
CA GLY A 265 -4.08 -54.65 -8.52
C GLY A 265 -4.09 -53.27 -7.86
N ARG A 266 -3.05 -52.45 -8.05
CA ARG A 266 -2.95 -51.08 -7.50
C ARG A 266 -2.96 -50.04 -8.63
N PRO A 267 -3.67 -48.92 -8.47
CA PRO A 267 -3.66 -47.85 -9.47
C PRO A 267 -2.25 -47.25 -9.59
N ILE A 268 -1.82 -46.97 -10.83
CA ILE A 268 -0.45 -46.49 -11.13
C ILE A 268 -0.17 -45.14 -10.44
N ALA A 269 -1.21 -44.31 -10.23
CA ALA A 269 -1.11 -43.07 -9.49
C ALA A 269 -2.18 -43.00 -8.39
N THR A 270 -1.81 -42.41 -7.25
CA THR A 270 -2.77 -42.13 -6.17
C THR A 270 -3.66 -40.94 -6.51
N HIS A 271 -4.83 -40.85 -5.88
CA HIS A 271 -5.76 -39.73 -6.07
C HIS A 271 -5.09 -38.35 -5.89
N VAL A 272 -4.28 -38.20 -4.82
CA VAL A 272 -3.56 -36.96 -4.51
C VAL A 272 -2.49 -36.65 -5.57
N ALA A 273 -1.85 -37.69 -6.12
CA ALA A 273 -0.89 -37.53 -7.20
C ALA A 273 -1.58 -36.95 -8.45
N ILE A 274 -2.72 -37.49 -8.85
CA ILE A 274 -3.51 -36.99 -9.98
C ILE A 274 -3.96 -35.54 -9.75
N GLN A 275 -4.48 -35.24 -8.55
CA GLN A 275 -4.89 -33.87 -8.19
C GLN A 275 -3.72 -32.88 -8.30
N ASN A 276 -2.56 -33.25 -7.77
CA ASN A 276 -1.36 -32.41 -7.83
C ASN A 276 -0.83 -32.26 -9.25
N LEU A 277 -0.93 -33.30 -10.08
CA LEU A 277 -0.56 -33.24 -11.49
C LEU A 277 -1.45 -32.25 -12.23
N LEU A 278 -2.78 -32.41 -12.13
CA LEU A 278 -3.73 -31.50 -12.75
C LEU A 278 -3.54 -30.06 -12.26
N PHE A 279 -3.24 -29.86 -10.98
CA PHE A 279 -2.95 -28.52 -10.46
C PHE A 279 -1.68 -27.92 -11.08
N ARG A 280 -0.60 -28.70 -11.22
CA ARG A 280 0.67 -28.25 -11.80
C ARG A 280 0.57 -27.92 -13.28
N GLU A 281 -0.18 -28.73 -14.03
CA GLU A 281 -0.43 -28.52 -15.46
C GLU A 281 -1.54 -27.47 -15.71
N GLY A 282 -2.11 -26.90 -14.66
CA GLY A 282 -3.20 -25.92 -14.77
C GLY A 282 -4.56 -26.52 -15.13
N LEU A 283 -4.69 -27.84 -15.23
CA LEU A 283 -5.89 -28.59 -15.61
C LEU A 283 -6.87 -28.84 -14.44
N ASN A 284 -6.88 -27.95 -13.45
CA ASN A 284 -7.68 -28.11 -12.23
C ASN A 284 -9.19 -27.94 -12.49
N THR A 285 -9.58 -27.02 -13.38
CA THR A 285 -10.98 -26.78 -13.74
C THR A 285 -11.39 -27.61 -14.96
N ARG A 286 -12.70 -27.91 -15.05
CA ARG A 286 -13.29 -28.62 -16.19
C ARG A 286 -13.03 -27.88 -17.51
N THR A 287 -13.29 -26.58 -17.55
CA THR A 287 -13.04 -25.73 -18.72
C THR A 287 -11.60 -25.81 -19.21
N ARG A 288 -10.62 -25.83 -18.30
CA ARG A 288 -9.21 -25.96 -18.71
C ARG A 288 -8.85 -27.34 -19.24
N ARG A 289 -9.53 -28.39 -18.78
CA ARG A 289 -9.40 -29.74 -19.36
C ARG A 289 -10.04 -29.83 -20.74
N GLU A 290 -11.20 -29.20 -20.94
CA GLU A 290 -11.88 -29.10 -22.25
C GLU A 290 -10.98 -28.36 -23.24
N GLN A 291 -10.46 -27.19 -22.86
CA GLN A 291 -9.48 -26.44 -23.65
C GLN A 291 -8.21 -27.27 -23.98
N PHE A 292 -7.71 -28.04 -23.01
CA PHE A 292 -6.56 -28.91 -23.22
C PHE A 292 -6.86 -30.09 -24.16
N ALA A 293 -8.06 -30.65 -24.12
CA ALA A 293 -8.51 -31.75 -24.97
C ALA A 293 -8.84 -31.31 -26.40
N GLU A 294 -9.44 -30.12 -26.56
CA GLU A 294 -9.59 -29.41 -27.84
C GLU A 294 -8.22 -29.07 -28.48
N GLY A 295 -7.13 -29.35 -27.76
CA GLY A 295 -5.77 -29.25 -28.25
C GLY A 295 -5.33 -27.80 -28.34
N TYR A 296 -5.71 -26.95 -27.36
CA TYR A 296 -5.45 -25.50 -27.36
C TYR A 296 -4.11 -25.20 -28.02
N LEU A 297 -4.29 -24.80 -29.27
CA LEU A 297 -3.29 -24.38 -30.21
C LEU A 297 -2.38 -23.41 -29.48
N THR A 298 -1.08 -23.53 -29.74
CA THR A 298 -0.06 -22.48 -29.58
C THR A 298 -0.58 -21.23 -28.87
N GLN A 299 -0.07 -20.96 -27.66
CA GLN A 299 -0.19 -19.62 -27.06
C GLN A 299 -0.10 -18.61 -28.22
N PRO A 300 -1.16 -17.84 -28.53
CA PRO A 300 -1.15 -16.99 -29.71
C PRO A 300 0.13 -16.20 -29.60
N ALA A 301 1.06 -16.42 -30.55
CA ALA A 301 2.45 -15.99 -30.44
C ALA A 301 2.37 -14.58 -29.90
N VAL A 302 2.84 -14.39 -28.65
CA VAL A 302 2.68 -13.12 -27.96
C VAL A 302 3.19 -12.11 -28.97
N LYS A 303 2.29 -11.31 -29.55
CA LYS A 303 2.67 -10.23 -30.43
C LYS A 303 3.33 -9.25 -29.47
N VAL A 304 4.61 -9.50 -29.20
CA VAL A 304 5.45 -8.58 -28.46
C VAL A 304 5.28 -7.31 -29.26
N ALA A 305 4.65 -6.31 -28.66
CA ALA A 305 4.51 -5.03 -29.33
C ALA A 305 5.90 -4.70 -29.86
N PRO A 306 6.06 -4.43 -31.18
CA PRO A 306 7.37 -4.14 -31.72
C PRO A 306 8.00 -3.10 -30.81
N GLN A 307 9.22 -3.35 -30.37
CA GLN A 307 9.91 -2.45 -29.47
C GLN A 307 9.94 -1.10 -30.19
N TYR A 308 9.14 -0.16 -29.71
CA TYR A 308 9.03 1.16 -30.31
C TYR A 308 10.37 1.85 -30.07
N VAL A 309 11.27 1.72 -31.03
CA VAL A 309 12.48 2.52 -31.13
C VAL A 309 12.05 3.74 -31.92
N PRO A 310 11.80 4.89 -31.27
CA PRO A 310 11.45 6.08 -32.01
C PRO A 310 12.63 6.49 -32.88
N GLU A 311 12.45 6.46 -34.20
CA GLU A 311 13.47 6.90 -35.18
C GLU A 311 13.84 8.38 -35.02
N ILE A 312 12.96 9.15 -34.39
CA ILE A 312 13.11 10.58 -34.12
C ILE A 312 13.10 10.75 -32.60
N PRO A 313 13.99 11.56 -32.00
CA PRO A 313 13.92 11.90 -30.59
C PRO A 313 12.67 12.76 -30.30
N VAL A 314 11.52 12.08 -30.24
CA VAL A 314 10.18 12.61 -29.96
C VAL A 314 10.13 13.35 -28.63
N TYR A 315 11.13 13.21 -27.77
CA TYR A 315 11.36 14.07 -26.62
C TYR A 315 11.31 15.57 -26.98
N ARG A 316 12.02 16.01 -28.04
CA ARG A 316 12.09 17.45 -28.38
C ARG A 316 10.78 17.97 -28.96
N LEU A 317 10.16 17.23 -29.88
CA LEU A 317 8.83 17.55 -30.41
C LEU A 317 7.75 17.49 -29.32
N ARG A 318 7.81 16.51 -28.42
CA ARG A 318 6.90 16.40 -27.30
C ARG A 318 7.01 17.59 -26.36
N HIS A 319 8.18 18.19 -26.16
CA HIS A 319 8.29 19.42 -25.34
C HIS A 319 7.64 20.64 -26.00
N LEU A 320 7.73 20.75 -27.34
CA LEU A 320 7.08 21.82 -28.11
C LEU A 320 5.56 21.68 -28.11
N ILE A 321 5.04 20.45 -28.25
CA ILE A 321 3.61 20.19 -28.36
C ILE A 321 2.98 19.93 -26.98
N ALA A 322 3.73 19.56 -25.93
CA ALA A 322 3.18 19.22 -24.61
C ALA A 322 2.39 20.36 -23.95
N HIS A 323 2.77 21.62 -24.22
CA HIS A 323 2.02 22.77 -23.71
C HIS A 323 0.66 22.95 -24.43
N PHE A 324 0.50 22.39 -25.63
CA PHE A 324 -0.68 22.53 -26.48
C PHE A 324 -1.49 21.22 -26.68
N ALA A 325 -0.90 20.06 -26.40
CA ALA A 325 -1.50 18.73 -26.55
C ALA A 325 -1.99 18.10 -25.24
N THR A 326 -2.04 18.86 -24.15
CA THR A 326 -3.04 18.57 -23.12
C THR A 326 -4.40 18.94 -23.66
N VAL A 327 -5.06 18.01 -24.36
CA VAL A 327 -6.53 18.02 -24.41
C VAL A 327 -6.97 18.18 -22.95
N PRO A 328 -7.64 19.28 -22.57
CA PRO A 328 -7.99 19.50 -21.19
C PRO A 328 -8.76 18.26 -20.74
N LYS A 329 -8.29 17.54 -19.70
CA LYS A 329 -9.01 16.38 -19.15
C LYS A 329 -10.48 16.70 -18.84
N ILE A 330 -10.79 17.99 -18.70
CA ILE A 330 -12.13 18.57 -18.61
C ILE A 330 -13.03 18.14 -19.78
N LEU A 331 -12.54 18.06 -21.03
CA LEU A 331 -13.36 17.62 -22.17
C LEU A 331 -13.82 16.16 -22.04
N VAL A 332 -12.95 15.30 -21.50
CA VAL A 332 -13.21 13.85 -21.34
C VAL A 332 -14.05 13.59 -20.08
N THR A 333 -13.81 14.33 -19.00
CA THR A 333 -14.49 14.13 -17.71
C THR A 333 -15.81 14.89 -17.59
N LYS A 334 -15.95 16.04 -18.26
CA LYS A 334 -17.11 16.95 -18.20
C LYS A 334 -17.31 17.66 -19.55
N PRO A 335 -17.92 16.99 -20.55
CA PRO A 335 -17.93 17.46 -21.93
C PRO A 335 -18.59 18.84 -22.10
N ILE A 336 -19.66 19.13 -21.34
CA ILE A 336 -20.37 20.42 -21.40
C ILE A 336 -19.49 21.57 -20.88
N GLN A 337 -18.78 21.37 -19.77
CA GLN A 337 -17.89 22.39 -19.21
C GLN A 337 -16.65 22.59 -20.08
N GLY A 338 -16.18 21.51 -20.70
CA GLY A 338 -15.08 21.55 -21.66
C GLY A 338 -15.43 22.31 -22.94
N LEU A 339 -16.64 22.11 -23.48
CA LEU A 339 -17.14 22.84 -24.64
C LEU A 339 -17.25 24.34 -24.36
N LEU A 340 -17.81 24.72 -23.20
CA LEU A 340 -17.90 26.12 -22.77
C LEU A 340 -16.52 26.77 -22.58
N PHE A 341 -15.53 26.01 -22.11
CA PHE A 341 -14.17 26.52 -21.95
C PHE A 341 -13.47 26.71 -23.30
N LEU A 342 -13.69 25.81 -24.26
CA LEU A 342 -13.17 25.96 -25.62
C LEU A 342 -13.81 27.16 -26.34
N THR A 343 -15.14 27.32 -26.25
CA THR A 343 -15.82 28.46 -26.88
C THR A 343 -15.38 29.78 -26.26
N ALA A 344 -15.33 29.87 -24.93
CA ALA A 344 -14.86 31.05 -24.22
C ALA A 344 -13.37 31.36 -24.49
N GLY A 345 -12.54 30.34 -24.65
CA GLY A 345 -11.12 30.48 -24.97
C GLY A 345 -10.85 30.85 -26.44
N SER A 346 -11.71 30.42 -27.37
CA SER A 346 -11.59 30.78 -28.79
C SER A 346 -12.13 32.17 -29.12
N LEU A 347 -13.04 32.70 -28.30
CA LEU A 347 -13.70 34.00 -28.54
C LEU A 347 -12.70 35.18 -28.67
N PRO A 348 -11.70 35.34 -27.77
CA PRO A 348 -10.73 36.43 -27.89
C PRO A 348 -9.85 36.29 -29.14
N LEU A 349 -9.53 35.06 -29.54
CA LEU A 349 -8.72 34.78 -30.72
C LEU A 349 -9.50 35.07 -32.01
N ALA A 350 -10.80 34.74 -32.04
CA ALA A 350 -11.69 35.06 -33.15
C ALA A 350 -11.92 36.58 -33.28
N ILE A 351 -12.12 37.28 -32.15
CA ILE A 351 -12.21 38.76 -32.12
C ILE A 351 -10.90 39.37 -32.61
N PHE A 352 -9.75 38.88 -32.16
CA PHE A 352 -8.44 39.35 -32.64
C PHE A 352 -8.26 39.12 -34.14
N ALA A 353 -8.58 37.93 -34.65
CA ALA A 353 -8.51 37.62 -36.08
C ALA A 353 -9.45 38.51 -36.91
N PHE A 354 -10.64 38.81 -36.39
CA PHE A 354 -11.58 39.75 -37.01
C PHE A 354 -11.03 41.18 -37.05
N LEU A 355 -10.42 41.66 -35.97
CA LEU A 355 -9.79 42.99 -35.90
C LEU A 355 -8.59 43.11 -36.86
N VAL A 356 -7.76 42.07 -36.95
CA VAL A 356 -6.65 42.01 -37.91
C VAL A 356 -7.19 42.03 -39.34
N ARG A 357 -8.25 41.26 -39.64
CA ARG A 357 -8.88 41.30 -40.96
C ARG A 357 -9.39 42.69 -41.32
N LEU A 358 -10.03 43.37 -40.37
CA LEU A 358 -10.54 44.74 -40.55
C LEU A 358 -9.41 45.72 -40.88
N LEU A 359 -8.25 45.57 -40.22
CA LEU A 359 -7.06 46.38 -40.49
C LEU A 359 -6.49 46.16 -41.90
N VAL A 360 -6.49 44.91 -42.39
CA VAL A 360 -5.98 44.54 -43.71
C VAL A 360 -6.92 44.98 -44.84
N THR A 361 -8.23 45.00 -44.60
CA THR A 361 -9.24 45.40 -45.60
C THR A 361 -9.68 46.87 -45.49
N ALA A 362 -8.97 47.70 -44.72
CA ALA A 362 -9.35 49.08 -44.46
C ALA A 362 -9.21 49.97 -45.71
N PRO A 363 -10.21 50.81 -46.08
CA PRO A 363 -10.12 51.74 -47.20
C PRO A 363 -9.02 52.80 -47.01
N SER A 364 -8.48 53.29 -48.12
CA SER A 364 -7.28 54.15 -48.25
C SER A 364 -7.30 55.51 -47.54
N GLY A 365 -8.41 55.87 -46.87
CA GLY A 365 -8.58 57.13 -46.13
C GLY A 365 -8.52 56.99 -44.60
N THR A 366 -8.32 55.78 -44.08
CA THR A 366 -8.22 55.54 -42.63
C THR A 366 -6.75 55.40 -42.21
N SER A 367 -6.34 56.07 -41.14
CA SER A 367 -4.95 55.96 -40.63
C SER A 367 -4.74 54.57 -40.01
N PRO A 368 -3.93 53.69 -40.62
CA PRO A 368 -3.74 52.33 -40.15
C PRO A 368 -3.04 52.29 -38.78
N ILE A 369 -2.23 53.31 -38.47
CA ILE A 369 -1.59 53.50 -37.15
C ILE A 369 -2.65 53.65 -36.06
N GLY A 370 -3.69 54.46 -36.29
CA GLY A 370 -4.72 54.71 -35.27
C GLY A 370 -5.56 53.47 -34.97
N LEU A 371 -5.89 52.70 -36.02
CA LEU A 371 -6.61 51.43 -35.90
C LEU A 371 -5.78 50.36 -35.19
N PHE A 372 -4.47 50.33 -35.44
CA PHE A 372 -3.55 49.42 -34.78
C PHE A 372 -3.49 49.66 -33.27
N PHE A 373 -3.26 50.91 -32.84
CA PHE A 373 -3.23 51.26 -31.41
C PHE A 373 -4.57 51.05 -30.73
N SER A 374 -5.69 51.37 -31.39
CA SER A 374 -7.04 51.13 -30.85
C SER A 374 -7.33 49.63 -30.68
N SER A 375 -6.90 48.80 -31.62
CA SER A 375 -7.07 47.34 -31.54
C SER A 375 -6.25 46.73 -30.41
N ILE A 376 -5.02 47.19 -30.22
CA ILE A 376 -4.16 46.78 -29.10
C ILE A 376 -4.78 47.21 -27.76
N ALA A 377 -5.22 48.45 -27.65
CA ALA A 377 -5.85 48.97 -26.43
C ALA A 377 -7.12 48.18 -26.07
N LEU A 378 -7.97 47.88 -27.06
CA LEU A 378 -9.17 47.06 -26.88
C LEU A 378 -8.82 45.64 -26.44
N PHE A 379 -7.80 45.02 -27.06
CA PHE A 379 -7.36 43.67 -26.73
C PHE A 379 -6.84 43.57 -25.29
N PHE A 380 -5.96 44.48 -24.88
CA PHE A 380 -5.45 44.53 -23.50
C PHE A 380 -6.54 44.90 -22.49
N GLY A 381 -7.45 45.81 -22.85
CA GLY A 381 -8.62 46.15 -22.04
C GLY A 381 -9.54 44.96 -21.81
N LEU A 382 -9.85 44.20 -22.85
CA LEU A 382 -10.65 42.97 -22.76
C LEU A 382 -9.94 41.91 -21.90
N PHE A 383 -8.63 41.74 -22.06
CA PHE A 383 -7.85 40.80 -21.26
C PHE A 383 -7.86 41.18 -19.77
N PHE A 384 -7.67 42.46 -19.44
CA PHE A 384 -7.72 42.95 -18.06
C PHE A 384 -9.14 42.87 -17.46
N PHE A 385 -10.17 43.12 -18.26
CA PHE A 385 -11.57 42.94 -17.85
C PHE A 385 -11.88 41.47 -17.53
N ILE A 386 -11.47 40.53 -18.39
CA ILE A 386 -11.65 39.10 -18.12
C ILE A 386 -10.84 38.67 -16.90
N TYR A 387 -9.61 39.16 -16.73
CA TYR A 387 -8.80 38.88 -15.55
C TYR A 387 -9.47 39.39 -14.25
N SER A 388 -10.05 40.59 -14.30
CA SER A 388 -10.73 41.21 -13.16
C SER A 388 -12.15 40.69 -12.90
N SER A 389 -12.80 40.05 -13.89
CA SER A 389 -14.15 39.46 -13.79
C SER A 389 -14.31 38.53 -12.59
N LYS A 390 -13.25 37.81 -12.20
CA LYS A 390 -13.17 36.99 -10.99
C LYS A 390 -13.60 37.76 -9.72
N TYR A 391 -13.16 39.01 -9.59
CA TYR A 391 -13.46 39.84 -8.42
C TYR A 391 -14.91 40.33 -8.44
N TYR A 392 -15.42 40.71 -9.61
CA TYR A 392 -16.82 41.09 -9.80
C TYR A 392 -17.79 39.93 -9.49
N ILE A 393 -17.47 38.70 -9.94
CA ILE A 393 -18.26 37.50 -9.63
C ILE A 393 -18.24 37.22 -8.11
N SER A 394 -17.08 37.41 -7.46
CA SER A 394 -16.97 37.23 -6.01
C SER A 394 -17.83 38.23 -5.24
N ILE A 395 -17.85 39.50 -5.65
CA ILE A 395 -18.71 40.53 -5.05
C ILE A 395 -20.19 40.19 -5.28
N LEU A 396 -20.58 39.79 -6.50
CA LEU A 396 -21.95 39.36 -6.80
C LEU A 396 -22.39 38.17 -5.95
N MET A 397 -21.50 37.21 -5.71
CA MET A 397 -21.78 36.05 -4.85
C MET A 397 -21.97 36.46 -3.39
N VAL A 398 -21.14 37.39 -2.89
CA VAL A 398 -21.28 37.96 -1.54
C VAL A 398 -22.57 38.75 -1.41
N LEU A 399 -22.93 39.58 -2.39
CA LEU A 399 -24.17 40.34 -2.41
C LEU A 399 -25.40 39.41 -2.44
N LYS A 400 -25.35 38.34 -3.24
CA LYS A 400 -26.42 37.33 -3.31
C LYS A 400 -26.57 36.57 -1.99
N LEU A 401 -25.46 36.26 -1.32
CA LEU A 401 -25.49 35.63 0.00
C LEU A 401 -26.07 36.58 1.04
N ALA A 402 -25.66 37.85 1.02
CA ALA A 402 -26.16 38.89 1.91
C ALA A 402 -27.66 39.17 1.71
N SER A 403 -28.15 39.17 0.46
CA SER A 403 -29.58 39.34 0.18
C SER A 403 -30.41 38.12 0.54
N SER A 404 -29.85 36.91 0.42
CA SER A 404 -30.54 35.66 0.80
C SER A 404 -30.67 35.44 2.31
N GLY A 405 -29.92 36.19 3.14
CA GLY A 405 -30.00 36.14 4.60
C GLY A 405 -31.11 36.99 5.22
N ALA A 406 -31.87 37.76 4.41
CA ALA A 406 -32.86 38.73 4.89
C ALA A 406 -34.26 38.16 5.18
N SER A 407 -34.52 36.88 4.96
CA SER A 407 -35.77 36.22 5.40
C SER A 407 -35.54 35.50 6.73
N GLY A 408 -35.48 36.27 7.81
CA GLY A 408 -35.55 35.77 9.19
C GLY A 408 -36.99 35.34 9.56
N PRO A 409 -37.17 34.40 10.50
CA PRO A 409 -38.47 33.88 10.88
C PRO A 409 -39.31 34.94 11.61
N THR A 410 -40.60 35.02 11.28
CA THR A 410 -41.58 35.89 11.96
C THR A 410 -41.69 35.52 13.45
N PRO A 411 -41.83 36.48 14.38
CA PRO A 411 -41.68 36.22 15.82
C PRO A 411 -42.80 35.37 16.46
N ASN A 412 -43.89 35.08 15.75
CA ASN A 412 -45.11 34.50 16.33
C ASN A 412 -45.66 33.31 15.53
N ALA A 413 -44.81 32.34 15.19
CA ALA A 413 -45.30 31.02 14.77
C ALA A 413 -45.38 30.10 16.01
N PRO A 414 -46.56 29.52 16.33
CA PRO A 414 -46.69 28.65 17.50
C PRO A 414 -45.80 27.42 17.36
N ILE A 415 -45.09 27.09 18.44
CA ILE A 415 -44.14 25.97 18.53
C ILE A 415 -44.90 24.67 18.30
N LYS A 416 -44.65 24.02 17.15
CA LYS A 416 -45.17 22.68 16.85
C LYS A 416 -44.47 21.67 17.78
N PRO A 417 -45.21 20.84 18.54
CA PRO A 417 -44.59 19.89 19.45
C PRO A 417 -43.81 18.80 18.70
N ILE A 418 -42.65 18.46 19.26
CA ILE A 418 -41.58 17.60 18.73
C ILE A 418 -42.04 16.16 18.36
N ASN A 419 -43.25 15.76 18.76
CA ASN A 419 -43.75 14.40 18.55
C ASN A 419 -44.53 14.19 17.25
N ALA A 420 -44.75 15.23 16.42
CA ALA A 420 -45.48 15.09 15.16
C ALA A 420 -44.68 14.32 14.08
N ASP A 421 -43.35 14.47 14.04
CA ASP A 421 -42.51 13.88 12.98
C ASP A 421 -42.29 12.37 13.16
N LEU A 422 -42.52 11.84 14.36
CA LEU A 422 -42.47 10.40 14.65
C LEU A 422 -43.74 9.66 14.20
N ALA A 423 -44.87 10.36 14.04
CA ALA A 423 -46.12 9.76 13.58
C ALA A 423 -46.13 9.58 12.05
N ASP A 424 -45.64 10.57 11.29
CA ASP A 424 -45.59 10.51 9.82
C ASP A 424 -44.56 9.49 9.31
N SER A 425 -43.44 9.34 10.01
CA SER A 425 -42.42 8.34 9.66
C SER A 425 -42.91 6.91 9.91
N ALA A 426 -43.71 6.67 10.95
CA ALA A 426 -44.33 5.36 11.22
C ALA A 426 -45.39 4.97 10.18
N GLN A 427 -46.16 5.92 9.66
CA GLN A 427 -47.16 5.65 8.60
C GLN A 427 -46.52 5.41 7.22
N SER A 428 -45.38 6.03 6.93
CA SER A 428 -44.65 5.82 5.65
C SER A 428 -44.07 4.40 5.50
N VAL A 429 -43.77 3.72 6.62
CA VAL A 429 -43.22 2.35 6.62
C VAL A 429 -44.33 1.30 6.47
N LEU A 430 -45.56 1.60 6.91
CA LEU A 430 -46.72 0.70 6.78
C LEU A 430 -47.34 0.70 5.37
N ASN A 431 -47.12 1.73 4.56
CA ASN A 431 -47.73 1.89 3.23
C ASN A 431 -46.85 1.51 2.03
N GLN A 432 -45.72 0.80 2.23
CA GLN A 432 -44.99 0.24 1.09
C GLN A 432 -45.65 -1.06 0.59
N PRO A 433 -46.08 -1.15 -0.69
CA PRO A 433 -46.64 -2.37 -1.23
C PRO A 433 -45.58 -3.47 -1.26
N LYS A 434 -45.87 -4.59 -0.57
CA LYS A 434 -45.07 -5.82 -0.61
C LYS A 434 -44.98 -6.30 -2.07
N SER A 435 -43.81 -6.09 -2.69
CA SER A 435 -43.48 -6.69 -3.98
C SER A 435 -43.47 -8.21 -3.83
N ALA A 436 -44.48 -8.86 -4.40
CA ALA A 436 -44.57 -10.29 -4.53
C ALA A 436 -43.47 -10.79 -5.47
N LYS A 437 -42.60 -11.68 -4.97
CA LYS A 437 -41.86 -12.63 -5.80
C LYS A 437 -42.35 -14.03 -5.46
N GLY A 438 -43.25 -14.56 -6.29
CA GLY A 438 -43.31 -16.00 -6.59
C GLY A 438 -42.00 -16.40 -7.29
N VAL A 439 -41.41 -17.56 -7.03
CA VAL A 439 -41.90 -18.89 -7.43
C VAL A 439 -42.36 -18.87 -8.88
N ILE A 440 -41.44 -19.14 -9.81
CA ILE A 440 -41.20 -20.44 -10.46
C ILE A 440 -39.72 -20.50 -10.83
#